data_AF-A0A3D5WGP8-F1
#
_entry.id   AF-A0A3D5WGP8-F1
#
_cell.length_a   1.000
_cell.length_b   1.000
_cell.length_c   1.000
_cell.angle_alpha   90.00
_cell.angle_beta   90.00
_cell.angle_gamma   90.00
#
_symmetry.space_group_name_H-M   'P 1'
#
loop_
_entity.id
_entity.type
_entity.pdbx_description
1 polymer ?
#
loop_
_entity_poly.entity_id
_entity_poly.type
_entity_poly.pdbx_seq_one_letter_code
_entity_poly.pdbx_strand_id
1 'polypeptide(L)' 'ENRRKTAGELPRGEQEQKIYRYVLENAYITRAQVMTLLDLKQRRAREILFNMIEDGWLRKEGASRSTIYVLNTTEK' A
#
# COMPACT_ATOMS: atom_id res chain seq x y z
N GLU A 1 5.31 21.13 0.33
CA GLU A 1 3.89 20.80 0.09
C GLU A 1 3.50 19.62 0.98
N ASN A 2 3.04 19.89 2.20
CA ASN A 2 2.63 18.86 3.16
C ASN A 2 1.15 18.55 2.93
N ARG A 3 0.84 17.58 2.07
CA ARG A 3 -0.54 17.12 1.89
C ARG A 3 -0.94 16.23 3.07
N ARG A 4 -1.67 16.85 4.01
CA ARG A 4 -2.38 16.19 5.11
C ARG A 4 -3.27 15.09 4.53
N LYS A 5 -3.07 13.84 4.96
CA LYS A 5 -3.95 12.72 4.63
C LYS A 5 -5.15 12.76 5.55
N THR A 6 -6.30 13.06 4.99
CA THR A 6 -7.57 13.06 5.71
C THR A 6 -8.19 11.66 5.62
N ALA A 7 -8.81 11.16 6.69
CA ALA A 7 -9.37 9.81 6.82
C ALA A 7 -10.52 9.45 5.84
N GLY A 8 -10.81 10.32 4.86
CA GLY A 8 -11.78 10.09 3.78
C GLY A 8 -11.17 10.15 2.37
N GLU A 9 -9.85 10.33 2.25
CA GLU A 9 -9.18 10.38 0.94
C GLU A 9 -8.66 9.00 0.53
N LEU A 10 -8.81 8.70 -0.76
CA LEU A 10 -8.27 7.49 -1.38
C LEU A 10 -7.05 7.84 -2.24
N PRO A 11 -6.12 6.89 -2.45
CA PRO A 11 -5.09 7.01 -3.47
C PRO A 11 -5.69 7.32 -4.85
N ARG A 12 -4.95 8.01 -5.70
CA ARG A 12 -5.48 8.50 -6.99
C ARG A 12 -5.68 7.37 -8.00
N GLY A 13 -4.84 6.34 -8.00
CA GLY A 13 -4.93 5.24 -8.97
C GLY A 13 -5.87 4.12 -8.53
N GLU A 14 -6.69 3.57 -9.43
CA GLU A 14 -7.58 2.43 -9.12
C GLU A 14 -6.84 1.24 -8.50
N GLN A 15 -5.64 0.95 -8.98
CA GLN A 15 -4.78 -0.11 -8.44
C GLN A 15 -4.37 0.17 -7.00
N GLU A 16 -3.98 1.41 -6.71
CA GLU A 16 -3.62 1.86 -5.37
C GLU A 16 -4.83 1.84 -4.43
N GLN A 17 -6.02 2.23 -4.93
CA GLN A 17 -7.27 2.16 -4.15
C GLN A 17 -7.64 0.72 -3.79
N LYS A 18 -7.51 -0.22 -4.73
CA LYS A 18 -7.74 -1.65 -4.47
C LYS A 18 -6.79 -2.17 -3.38
N ILE A 19 -5.51 -1.84 -3.45
CA ILE A 19 -4.54 -2.19 -2.42
C ILE A 19 -4.92 -1.54 -1.08
N TYR A 20 -5.25 -0.25 -1.07
CA TYR A 20 -5.61 0.48 0.15
C TYR A 20 -6.82 -0.14 0.85
N ARG A 21 -7.89 -0.46 0.11
CA ARG A 21 -9.08 -1.13 0.66
C ARG A 21 -8.74 -2.52 1.19
N TYR A 22 -7.94 -3.30 0.46
CA TYR A 22 -7.51 -4.61 0.92
C TYR A 22 -6.76 -4.54 2.25
N VAL A 23 -5.81 -3.60 2.40
CA VAL A 23 -5.06 -3.40 3.65
C VAL A 23 -5.98 -2.90 4.77
N LEU A 24 -6.95 -2.03 4.46
CA LEU A 24 -7.95 -1.57 5.43
C LEU A 24 -8.79 -2.73 6.00
N GLU A 25 -9.13 -3.71 5.15
CA GLU A 25 -9.92 -4.89 5.54
C GLU A 25 -9.07 -5.99 6.20
N ASN A 26 -7.81 -6.15 5.81
CA ASN A 26 -6.95 -7.28 6.20
C ASN A 26 -5.76 -6.89 7.10
N ALA A 27 -5.68 -5.63 7.53
CA ALA A 27 -4.59 -4.97 8.27
C ALA A 27 -3.25 -4.84 7.51
N TYR A 28 -2.90 -5.78 6.63
CA TYR A 28 -1.66 -5.76 5.86
C TYR A 28 -1.83 -6.41 4.48
N ILE A 29 -0.84 -6.18 3.62
CA ILE A 29 -0.71 -6.90 2.35
C ILE A 29 0.75 -7.24 2.09
N THR A 30 0.99 -8.36 1.43
CA THR A 30 2.31 -8.76 0.91
C THR A 30 2.41 -8.45 -0.58
N ARG A 31 3.63 -8.37 -1.11
CA ARG A 31 3.84 -8.19 -2.55
C ARG A 31 3.21 -9.30 -3.39
N ALA A 32 3.24 -10.54 -2.90
CA ALA A 32 2.62 -11.68 -3.57
C ALA A 32 1.10 -11.49 -3.68
N GLN A 33 0.46 -11.06 -2.59
CA GLN A 33 -0.97 -10.73 -2.60
C GLN A 33 -1.29 -9.58 -3.57
N VAL A 34 -0.46 -8.54 -3.67
CA VAL A 34 -0.65 -7.47 -4.69
C VAL A 34 -0.61 -8.03 -6.11
N MET A 35 0.33 -8.93 -6.40
CA MET A 35 0.41 -9.56 -7.71
C MET A 35 -0.85 -10.35 -8.04
N THR A 36 -1.38 -11.11 -7.09
CA THR A 36 -2.62 -11.88 -7.27
C THR A 36 -3.85 -10.99 -7.34
N LEU A 37 -3.95 -9.97 -6.47
CA LEU A 37 -5.10 -9.06 -6.38
C LEU A 37 -5.31 -8.24 -7.65
N LEU A 38 -4.21 -7.84 -8.31
CA LEU A 38 -4.24 -6.96 -9.48
C LEU A 38 -3.88 -7.67 -10.78
N ASP A 39 -3.60 -8.97 -10.74
CA ASP A 39 -3.07 -9.78 -11.85
C ASP A 39 -1.84 -9.12 -12.52
N LEU A 40 -0.81 -8.83 -11.71
CA LEU A 40 0.38 -8.08 -12.13
C LEU A 40 1.67 -8.88 -11.97
N LYS A 41 2.64 -8.58 -12.84
CA LYS A 41 4.03 -9.03 -12.68
C LYS A 41 4.73 -8.31 -11.52
N GLN A 42 5.74 -9.00 -10.96
CA GLN A 42 6.61 -8.53 -9.87
C GLN A 42 7.06 -7.07 -10.00
N ARG A 43 7.53 -6.66 -11.20
CA ARG A 43 8.03 -5.30 -11.43
C ARG A 43 6.96 -4.25 -11.15
N ARG A 44 5.74 -4.45 -11.69
CA ARG A 44 4.66 -3.48 -11.57
C ARG A 44 4.12 -3.42 -10.15
N ALA A 45 3.99 -4.56 -9.47
CA ALA A 45 3.61 -4.59 -8.06
C ALA A 45 4.60 -3.80 -7.18
N ARG A 46 5.91 -3.87 -7.48
CA ARG A 46 6.92 -3.08 -6.75
C ARG A 46 6.77 -1.57 -6.98
N GLU A 47 6.53 -1.14 -8.21
CA GLU A 47 6.34 0.28 -8.54
C GLU A 47 5.12 0.87 -7.80
N ILE A 48 4.00 0.18 -7.82
CA ILE A 48 2.76 0.64 -7.16
C ILE A 48 2.98 0.75 -5.64
N LEU A 49 3.54 -0.29 -5.03
CA LEU A 49 3.82 -0.28 -3.59
C LEU A 49 4.83 0.81 -3.20
N PHE A 50 5.83 1.07 -4.04
CA PHE A 50 6.79 2.14 -3.82
C PHE A 50 6.11 3.51 -3.86
N ASN A 51 5.31 3.78 -4.89
CA ASN A 51 4.56 5.04 -5.01
C ASN A 51 3.62 5.26 -3.82
N MET A 52 2.92 4.22 -3.37
CA MET A 52 2.05 4.32 -2.21
C MET A 52 2.81 4.59 -0.91
N ILE A 53 4.07 4.16 -0.79
CA ILE A 53 4.94 4.50 0.35
C ILE A 53 5.41 5.95 0.26
N GLU A 54 5.90 6.38 -0.90
CA GLU A 54 6.35 7.75 -1.14
C GLU A 54 5.22 8.76 -0.93
N ASP A 55 4.02 8.44 -1.42
CA ASP A 55 2.82 9.23 -1.18
C ASP A 55 2.35 9.13 0.28
N GLY A 56 2.92 8.23 1.10
CA GLY A 56 2.67 8.05 2.52
C GLY A 56 1.40 7.27 2.87
N TRP A 57 0.81 6.51 1.95
CA TRP A 57 -0.40 5.69 2.17
C TRP A 57 -0.09 4.41 2.92
N LEU A 58 1.05 3.81 2.59
CA LEU A 58 1.54 2.58 3.20
C LEU A 58 2.89 2.83 3.87
N ARG A 59 3.21 1.99 4.84
CA ARG A 59 4.57 1.83 5.34
C ARG A 59 4.97 0.37 5.23
N LYS A 60 6.28 0.16 5.06
CA LYS A 60 6.85 -1.18 4.96
C LYS A 60 7.29 -1.64 6.34
N GLU A 61 6.85 -2.81 6.76
CA GLU A 61 7.23 -3.43 8.03
C GLU A 61 7.84 -4.82 7.80
N GLY A 62 8.69 -5.25 8.74
CA GLY A 62 9.38 -6.54 8.71
C GLY A 62 10.67 -6.58 7.88
N ALA A 63 11.37 -7.72 7.95
CA ALA A 63 12.63 -7.97 7.27
C ALA A 63 12.59 -9.27 6.46
N SER A 64 13.37 -9.31 5.37
CA SER A 64 13.49 -10.50 4.50
C SER A 64 12.12 -11.02 4.01
N ARG A 65 11.79 -12.28 4.29
CA ARG A 65 10.54 -12.94 3.88
C ARG A 65 9.28 -12.42 4.56
N SER A 66 9.42 -11.73 5.69
CA SER A 66 8.29 -11.19 6.46
C SER A 66 7.97 -9.74 6.10
N THR A 67 8.38 -9.30 4.90
CA THR A 67 8.04 -7.95 4.43
C THR A 67 6.53 -7.85 4.20
N ILE A 68 5.89 -6.99 4.97
CA ILE A 68 4.48 -6.62 4.83
C ILE A 68 4.34 -5.12 4.59
N TYR A 69 3.21 -4.73 4.04
CA TYR A 69 2.84 -3.35 3.82
C TYR A 69 1.56 -3.09 4.61
N VAL A 70 1.62 -2.15 5.54
CA VAL A 70 0.50 -1.78 6.42
C VAL A 70 0.07 -0.34 6.12
N LEU A 71 -1.13 0.03 6.53
CA LEU A 71 -1.57 1.42 6.44
C LEU A 71 -0.59 2.30 7.19
N ASN A 72 -0.21 3.41 6.58
CA ASN A 72 0.48 4.46 7.29
C ASN A 72 -0.56 5.23 8.12
N THR A 73 -1.05 4.61 9.19
CA THR A 73 -1.75 5.34 10.23
C THR A 73 -0.72 6.25 10.86
N THR A 74 -0.87 7.56 10.64
CA THR A 74 -0.24 8.57 11.50
C THR A 74 -0.90 8.44 12.87
N GLU A 75 -0.53 7.40 13.62
CA GLU A 75 -0.62 7.48 15.07
C GLU A 75 0.33 8.62 15.46
N LYS A 76 -0.29 9.73 15.88
CA LYS A 76 0.37 10.85 16.55
C LYS A 76 1.01 10.39 17.84
#